data_AF-A0AAD5BLS1-F1
#
_entry.id   AF-A0AAD5BLS1-F1
#
_cell.length_a   1.000
_cell.length_b   1.000
_cell.length_c   1.000
_cell.angle_alpha   90.00
_cell.angle_beta   90.00
_cell.angle_gamma   90.00
#
_symmetry.space_group_name_H-M   'P 1'
#
loop_
_entity.id
_entity.type
_entity.pdbx_description
1 polymer ?
#
loop_
_entity_poly.entity_id
_entity_poly.type
_entity_poly.pdbx_seq_one_letter_code
_entity_poly.pdbx_strand_id
1 'polypeptide(L)'
;VGWIYGSVTEDILTGFKMHCHGWRSVYCIPKRPAFKGSAPINLSDRLHQVLRWALGSVEILLSRHCPIWYGYGCGLKPLERLSYINSVVYPLTSLPLVAYCTLPAVCLLTGKFIVPEISNYASIIFLLMFLSIAVTGILEIQWGGVGIDDFWRNEQFWVIGGVSAHLFALFQGLLKVLAGVNTNFTVTSKGGDDGEFSELYVLKWTTLLIPPVTLLSLNIVGVVVGISDAISNGYESWGPLFGRLFFAIWVILHLYPFLKASVLTLLWVRLNPFVSKDGIVLEIETGRSNFA
;
A
#
# COMPACT_ATOMS: atom_id res chain seq x y z
N VAL A 1 -29.33 -2.53 13.77
CA VAL A 1 -30.25 -2.38 12.62
C VAL A 1 -29.80 -1.14 11.88
N GLY A 2 -29.70 -1.19 10.54
CA GLY A 2 -29.11 -0.09 9.75
C GLY A 2 -27.57 -0.19 9.64
N TRP A 3 -26.92 0.95 9.42
CA TRP A 3 -25.46 1.07 9.36
C TRP A 3 -24.82 0.64 10.68
N ILE A 4 -23.74 -0.14 10.59
CA ILE A 4 -23.04 -0.65 11.77
C ILE A 4 -21.93 0.32 12.16
N TYR A 5 -22.13 1.00 13.29
CA TYR A 5 -21.12 1.88 13.88
C TYR A 5 -19.95 1.09 14.49
N GLY A 6 -18.79 1.75 14.58
CA GLY A 6 -17.62 1.24 15.32
C GLY A 6 -16.40 0.89 14.48
N SER A 7 -16.45 1.08 13.16
CA SER A 7 -15.27 1.06 12.28
C SER A 7 -15.34 2.20 11.26
N VAL A 8 -14.19 2.73 10.85
CA VAL A 8 -14.08 3.66 9.71
C VAL A 8 -14.54 3.01 8.39
N THR A 9 -14.52 1.66 8.30
CA THR A 9 -15.04 0.88 7.16
C THR A 9 -16.36 0.20 7.51
N GLU A 10 -17.35 1.02 7.88
CA GLU A 10 -18.72 0.58 8.19
C GLU A 10 -19.43 -0.11 7.02
N ASP A 11 -19.00 0.13 5.78
CA ASP A 11 -19.51 -0.48 4.55
C ASP A 11 -19.29 -2.00 4.52
N ILE A 12 -18.05 -2.45 4.72
CA ILE A 12 -17.69 -3.88 4.78
C ILE A 12 -18.39 -4.55 5.96
N LEU A 13 -18.40 -3.89 7.11
CA LEU A 13 -18.99 -4.42 8.34
C LEU A 13 -20.51 -4.59 8.22
N THR A 14 -21.20 -3.63 7.62
CA THR A 14 -22.64 -3.70 7.39
C THR A 14 -22.99 -4.81 6.41
N GLY A 15 -22.25 -4.91 5.29
CA GLY A 15 -22.43 -6.00 4.32
C GLY A 15 -22.23 -7.39 4.95
N PHE A 16 -21.17 -7.56 5.73
CA PHE A 16 -20.89 -8.79 6.46
C PHE A 16 -22.05 -9.20 7.38
N LYS A 17 -22.61 -8.25 8.14
CA LYS A 17 -23.77 -8.52 9.01
C LYS A 17 -25.00 -8.93 8.24
N MET A 18 -25.29 -8.27 7.12
CA MET A 18 -26.41 -8.64 6.25
C MET A 18 -26.22 -10.06 5.70
N HIS A 19 -25.02 -10.42 5.25
CA HIS A 19 -24.77 -11.77 4.74
C HIS A 19 -24.84 -12.84 5.84
N CYS A 20 -24.44 -12.54 7.08
CA CYS A 20 -24.70 -13.42 8.22
C CYS A 20 -26.21 -13.67 8.45
N HIS A 21 -27.06 -12.71 8.12
CA HIS A 21 -28.52 -12.86 8.16
C HIS A 21 -29.10 -13.60 6.93
N GLY A 22 -28.25 -14.15 6.05
CA GLY A 22 -28.67 -14.94 4.90
C GLY A 22 -28.99 -14.13 3.64
N TRP A 23 -28.76 -12.81 3.66
CA TRP A 23 -28.88 -11.97 2.47
C TRP A 23 -27.81 -12.33 1.43
N ARG A 24 -28.13 -12.09 0.15
CA ARG A 24 -27.22 -12.34 -0.97
C ARG A 24 -26.98 -11.06 -1.77
N SER A 25 -25.71 -10.77 -2.06
CA SER A 25 -25.30 -9.67 -2.94
C SER A 25 -25.23 -10.11 -4.41
N VAL A 26 -25.45 -9.16 -5.33
CA VAL A 26 -25.26 -9.34 -6.78
C VAL A 26 -24.28 -8.29 -7.28
N TYR A 27 -23.28 -8.71 -8.05
CA TYR A 27 -22.32 -7.82 -8.72
C TYR A 27 -22.62 -7.78 -10.22
N CYS A 28 -22.90 -6.60 -10.77
CA CYS A 28 -23.32 -6.41 -12.15
C CYS A 28 -22.38 -5.44 -12.88
N ILE A 29 -21.83 -5.86 -14.02
CA ILE A 29 -20.97 -5.04 -14.87
C ILE A 29 -21.72 -4.73 -16.18
N PRO A 30 -22.42 -3.58 -16.27
CA PRO A 30 -23.03 -3.15 -17.53
C PRO A 30 -21.97 -2.75 -18.56
N LYS A 31 -22.32 -2.84 -19.86
CA LYS A 31 -21.43 -2.46 -20.97
C LYS A 31 -20.91 -1.03 -20.90
N ARG A 32 -21.70 -0.11 -20.32
CA ARG A 32 -21.30 1.28 -20.05
C ARG A 32 -21.20 1.45 -18.54
N PRO A 33 -20.13 2.04 -18.00
CA PRO A 33 -20.04 2.33 -16.57
C PRO A 33 -21.24 3.16 -16.11
N ALA A 34 -22.10 2.55 -15.28
CA ALA A 34 -23.31 3.19 -14.77
C ALA A 34 -23.00 4.27 -13.72
N PHE A 35 -21.87 4.14 -13.03
CA PHE A 35 -21.39 5.07 -12.02
C PHE A 35 -19.96 5.49 -12.36
N LYS A 36 -19.70 6.81 -12.34
CA LYS A 36 -18.37 7.40 -12.49
C LYS A 36 -18.12 8.34 -11.33
N GLY A 37 -16.96 8.25 -10.71
CA GLY A 37 -16.51 9.15 -9.67
C GLY A 37 -15.15 9.73 -10.00
N SER A 38 -14.84 10.91 -9.45
CA SER A 38 -13.51 11.49 -9.55
C SER A 38 -12.53 10.68 -8.70
N ALA A 39 -11.41 10.27 -9.29
CA ALA A 39 -10.33 9.57 -8.59
C ALA A 39 -9.30 10.57 -8.03
N PRO A 40 -8.62 10.25 -6.92
CA PRO A 40 -7.50 11.05 -6.45
C PRO A 40 -6.41 11.16 -7.53
N ILE A 41 -5.97 12.39 -7.79
CA ILE A 41 -4.91 12.68 -8.77
C ILE A 41 -3.53 12.66 -8.09
N ASN A 42 -3.48 12.97 -6.79
CA ASN A 42 -2.26 13.08 -6.02
C ASN A 42 -1.97 11.81 -5.22
N LEU A 43 -0.68 11.46 -5.11
CA LEU A 43 -0.22 10.29 -4.35
C LEU A 43 -0.57 10.39 -2.86
N SER A 44 -0.49 11.59 -2.28
CA SER A 44 -0.82 11.84 -0.87
C SER A 44 -2.27 11.45 -0.55
N ASP A 45 -3.22 11.88 -1.39
CA ASP A 45 -4.64 11.57 -1.19
C ASP A 45 -4.92 10.08 -1.34
N ARG A 46 -4.21 9.43 -2.27
CA ARG A 46 -4.32 7.99 -2.47
C ARG A 46 -3.77 7.19 -1.28
N LEU A 47 -2.61 7.58 -0.73
CA LEU A 47 -2.04 6.93 0.46
C LEU A 47 -2.93 7.11 1.69
N HIS A 48 -3.48 8.32 1.89
CA HIS A 48 -4.45 8.55 2.96
C HIS A 48 -5.72 7.70 2.79
N GLN A 49 -6.19 7.53 1.56
CA GLN A 49 -7.33 6.64 1.29
C GLN A 49 -7.01 5.19 1.68
N VAL A 50 -5.86 4.66 1.28
CA VAL A 50 -5.44 3.30 1.65
C VAL A 50 -5.25 3.17 3.16
N LEU A 51 -4.68 4.17 3.81
CA LEU A 51 -4.52 4.19 5.26
C LEU A 51 -5.88 4.06 5.97
N ARG A 52 -6.91 4.80 5.52
CA ARG A 52 -8.26 4.69 6.07
C ARG A 52 -8.86 3.30 5.91
N TRP A 53 -8.69 2.70 4.74
CA TRP A 53 -9.17 1.34 4.48
C TRP A 53 -8.48 0.33 5.38
N ALA A 54 -7.15 0.41 5.49
CA ALA A 54 -6.37 -0.48 6.34
C ALA A 54 -6.74 -0.31 7.81
N LEU A 55 -6.89 0.93 8.29
CA LEU A 55 -7.29 1.21 9.66
C LEU A 55 -8.67 0.62 9.97
N GLY A 56 -9.66 0.84 9.11
CA GLY A 56 -10.98 0.25 9.30
C GLY A 56 -10.98 -1.28 9.28
N SER A 57 -10.17 -1.91 8.41
CA SER A 57 -9.98 -3.37 8.44
C SER A 57 -9.35 -3.85 9.73
N VAL A 58 -8.35 -3.15 10.27
CA VAL A 58 -7.74 -3.47 11.58
C VAL A 58 -8.73 -3.27 12.73
N GLU A 59 -9.56 -2.24 12.68
CA GLU A 59 -10.64 -2.05 13.66
C GLU A 59 -11.63 -3.21 13.64
N ILE A 60 -12.06 -3.64 12.45
CA ILE A 60 -12.93 -4.82 12.31
C ILE A 60 -12.24 -6.08 12.85
N LEU A 61 -10.96 -6.28 12.51
CA LEU A 61 -10.15 -7.42 12.96
C LEU A 61 -10.08 -7.50 14.48
N LEU A 62 -9.86 -6.38 15.16
CA LEU A 62 -9.72 -6.31 16.61
C LEU A 62 -11.07 -6.14 17.33
N SER A 63 -12.17 -6.00 16.59
CA SER A 63 -13.52 -5.85 17.16
C SER A 63 -14.19 -7.19 17.50
N ARG A 64 -15.33 -7.12 18.20
CA ARG A 64 -16.24 -8.26 18.41
C ARG A 64 -16.88 -8.79 17.12
N HIS A 65 -16.75 -8.08 16.00
CA HIS A 65 -17.37 -8.44 14.72
C HIS A 65 -16.38 -9.01 13.71
N CYS A 66 -15.21 -9.47 14.16
CA CYS A 66 -14.23 -10.12 13.30
C CYS A 66 -14.77 -11.43 12.70
N PRO A 67 -14.68 -11.63 11.37
CA PRO A 67 -15.15 -12.84 10.69
C PRO A 67 -14.53 -14.17 11.17
N ILE A 68 -13.38 -14.12 11.85
CA ILE A 68 -12.64 -15.28 12.38
C ILE A 68 -13.37 -15.94 13.56
N TRP A 69 -14.10 -15.18 14.37
CA TRP A 69 -14.83 -15.72 15.53
C TRP A 69 -16.32 -15.33 15.56
N TYR A 70 -16.71 -14.30 14.82
CA TYR A 70 -18.09 -13.82 14.82
C TYR A 70 -18.99 -14.63 13.85
N GLY A 71 -20.22 -14.90 14.29
CA GLY A 71 -21.28 -15.41 13.42
C GLY A 71 -21.09 -16.86 12.99
N TYR A 72 -20.53 -17.73 13.82
CA TYR A 72 -20.56 -19.17 13.56
C TYR A 72 -21.99 -19.69 13.78
N GLY A 73 -22.49 -20.53 12.85
CA GLY A 73 -23.89 -20.97 12.82
C GLY A 73 -24.89 -20.01 12.17
N CYS A 74 -24.41 -18.93 11.54
CA CYS A 74 -25.24 -18.02 10.74
C CYS A 74 -25.38 -18.48 9.27
N GLY A 75 -26.12 -17.73 8.44
CA GLY A 75 -26.37 -18.06 7.03
C GLY A 75 -25.18 -17.90 6.06
N LEU A 76 -23.98 -17.61 6.56
CA LEU A 76 -22.78 -17.29 5.76
C LEU A 76 -22.07 -18.56 5.26
N LYS A 77 -21.75 -18.61 3.96
CA LYS A 77 -21.04 -19.75 3.37
C LYS A 77 -19.56 -19.79 3.79
N PRO A 78 -18.92 -20.98 3.86
CA PRO A 78 -17.50 -21.08 4.25
C PRO A 78 -16.53 -20.31 3.36
N LEU A 79 -16.67 -20.40 2.03
CA LEU A 79 -15.82 -19.67 1.09
C LEU A 79 -16.04 -18.15 1.16
N GLU A 80 -17.27 -17.72 1.39
CA GLU A 80 -17.60 -16.32 1.59
C GLU A 80 -16.98 -15.78 2.89
N ARG A 81 -17.01 -16.58 3.96
CA ARG A 81 -16.29 -16.26 5.19
C ARG A 81 -14.80 -16.11 4.94
N LEU A 82 -14.19 -17.00 4.16
CA LEU A 82 -12.77 -16.91 3.83
C LEU A 82 -12.45 -15.59 3.10
N SER A 83 -13.30 -15.16 2.16
CA SER A 83 -13.17 -13.86 1.51
C SER A 83 -13.24 -12.69 2.51
N TYR A 84 -14.18 -12.72 3.45
CA TYR A 84 -14.27 -11.70 4.50
C TYR A 84 -13.05 -11.70 5.43
N ILE A 85 -12.55 -12.88 5.81
CA ILE A 85 -11.31 -13.00 6.60
C ILE A 85 -10.17 -12.35 5.82
N ASN A 86 -9.99 -12.67 4.54
CA ASN A 86 -8.95 -12.08 3.70
C ASN A 86 -9.04 -10.54 3.66
N SER A 87 -10.24 -9.98 3.48
CA SER A 87 -10.48 -8.52 3.47
C SER A 87 -10.24 -7.82 4.81
N VAL A 88 -10.24 -8.56 5.93
CA VAL A 88 -10.02 -7.99 7.27
C VAL A 88 -8.57 -8.16 7.71
N VAL A 89 -7.93 -9.29 7.38
CA VAL A 89 -6.55 -9.60 7.78
C VAL A 89 -5.49 -9.03 6.84
N TYR A 90 -5.84 -8.55 5.64
CA TYR A 90 -4.84 -8.11 4.66
C TYR A 90 -3.82 -7.09 5.21
N PRO A 91 -4.14 -6.15 6.13
CA PRO A 91 -3.13 -5.23 6.64
C PRO A 91 -2.02 -5.97 7.39
N LEU A 92 -2.31 -7.10 8.07
CA LEU A 92 -1.31 -7.90 8.79
C LEU A 92 -0.16 -8.39 7.90
N THR A 93 -0.42 -8.54 6.59
CA THR A 93 0.62 -8.96 5.62
C THR A 93 1.75 -7.94 5.49
N SER A 94 1.58 -6.70 5.96
CA SER A 94 2.64 -5.69 5.95
C SER A 94 3.83 -6.05 6.84
N LEU A 95 3.61 -6.72 7.98
CA LEU A 95 4.70 -7.10 8.89
C LEU A 95 5.70 -8.06 8.22
N PRO A 96 5.27 -9.23 7.70
CA PRO A 96 6.19 -10.11 6.98
C PRO A 96 6.71 -9.46 5.70
N LEU A 97 5.94 -8.61 5.01
CA LEU A 97 6.39 -7.92 3.81
C LEU A 97 7.56 -6.95 4.10
N VAL A 98 7.48 -6.14 5.16
CA VAL A 98 8.57 -5.24 5.55
C VAL A 98 9.82 -6.03 5.91
N ALA A 99 9.68 -7.12 6.67
CA ALA A 99 10.79 -8.01 6.98
C ALA A 99 11.40 -8.59 5.68
N TYR A 100 10.56 -9.06 4.76
CA TYR A 100 10.97 -9.60 3.47
C TYR A 100 11.71 -8.57 2.61
N CYS A 101 11.23 -7.33 2.53
CA CYS A 101 11.89 -6.26 1.77
C CYS A 101 13.20 -5.77 2.43
N THR A 102 13.38 -5.99 3.73
CA THR A 102 14.61 -5.65 4.46
C THR A 102 15.69 -6.73 4.30
N LEU A 103 15.26 -7.98 4.13
CA LEU A 103 16.13 -9.16 4.12
C LEU A 103 17.29 -9.08 3.09
N PRO A 104 17.06 -8.68 1.81
CA PRO A 104 18.13 -8.64 0.82
C PRO A 104 19.20 -7.62 1.17
N ALA A 105 18.81 -6.44 1.68
CA ALA A 105 19.75 -5.42 2.13
C ALA A 105 20.63 -5.93 3.28
N VAL A 106 20.04 -6.61 4.28
CA VAL A 106 20.80 -7.20 5.39
C VAL A 106 21.76 -8.28 4.89
N CYS A 107 21.32 -9.16 3.99
CA CYS A 107 22.17 -10.19 3.40
C CYS A 107 23.34 -9.62 2.57
N LEU A 108 23.13 -8.49 1.90
CA LEU A 108 24.17 -7.80 1.14
C LEU A 108 25.17 -7.08 2.05
N LEU A 109 24.69 -6.40 3.10
CA LEU A 109 25.55 -5.64 4.02
C LEU A 109 26.35 -6.52 4.99
N THR A 110 25.77 -7.64 5.43
CA THR A 110 26.42 -8.54 6.41
C THR A 110 27.26 -9.63 5.77
N GLY A 111 27.16 -9.81 4.45
CA GLY A 111 27.82 -10.91 3.74
C GLY A 111 27.21 -12.29 4.01
N LYS A 112 26.25 -12.43 4.95
CA LYS A 112 25.63 -13.70 5.32
C LYS A 112 24.41 -13.99 4.46
N PHE A 113 24.40 -15.15 3.80
CA PHE A 113 23.20 -15.65 3.13
C PHE A 113 22.38 -16.47 4.12
N ILE A 114 21.09 -16.17 4.23
CA ILE A 114 20.18 -16.83 5.19
C ILE A 114 19.81 -18.24 4.73
N VAL A 115 19.82 -18.48 3.42
CA VAL A 115 19.59 -19.81 2.85
C VAL A 115 20.95 -20.50 2.69
N PRO A 116 21.14 -21.75 3.13
CA PRO A 116 22.36 -22.50 2.84
C PRO A 116 22.50 -22.74 1.33
N GLU A 117 23.65 -23.26 0.89
CA GLU A 117 23.83 -23.67 -0.50
C GLU A 117 22.69 -24.60 -0.93
N ILE A 118 21.99 -24.19 -1.99
CA ILE A 118 20.80 -24.87 -2.47
C ILE A 118 21.25 -26.10 -3.23
N SER A 119 20.83 -27.29 -2.79
CA SER A 119 21.10 -28.54 -3.51
C SER A 119 20.45 -28.50 -4.91
N ASN A 120 20.97 -29.30 -5.85
CA ASN A 120 20.39 -29.40 -7.19
C ASN A 120 18.87 -29.68 -7.16
N TYR A 121 18.43 -30.51 -6.21
CA TYR A 121 17.01 -30.80 -6.00
C TYR A 121 16.23 -29.55 -5.57
N ALA A 122 16.71 -28.83 -4.55
CA ALA A 122 16.05 -27.63 -4.05
C ALA A 122 16.02 -26.51 -5.10
N SER A 123 17.05 -26.41 -5.96
CA SER A 123 17.09 -25.46 -7.09
C SER A 123 16.01 -25.76 -8.12
N ILE A 124 15.74 -27.03 -8.41
CA ILE A 124 14.64 -27.42 -9.33
C ILE A 124 13.29 -27.06 -8.72
N ILE A 125 13.06 -27.34 -7.44
CA ILE A 125 11.81 -26.96 -6.76
C ILE A 125 11.61 -25.45 -6.77
N PHE A 126 12.67 -24.68 -6.49
CA PHE A 126 12.64 -23.23 -6.53
C PHE A 126 12.28 -22.72 -7.94
N LEU A 127 12.90 -23.26 -8.98
CA LEU A 127 12.59 -22.91 -10.37
C LEU A 127 11.14 -23.22 -10.74
N LEU A 128 10.64 -24.41 -10.38
CA LEU A 128 9.27 -24.83 -10.65
C LEU A 128 8.24 -23.94 -9.94
N MET A 129 8.54 -23.46 -8.73
CA MET A 129 7.69 -22.51 -8.01
C MET A 129 7.59 -21.17 -8.75
N PHE A 130 8.70 -20.59 -9.19
CA PHE A 130 8.68 -19.34 -9.98
C PHE A 130 7.95 -19.51 -11.31
N LEU A 131 8.15 -20.65 -11.97
CA LEU A 131 7.45 -20.97 -13.20
C LEU A 131 5.94 -21.09 -12.96
N SER A 132 5.52 -21.75 -11.89
CA SER A 132 4.11 -21.87 -11.53
C SER A 132 3.48 -20.49 -11.28
N ILE A 133 4.14 -19.62 -10.52
CA ILE A 133 3.66 -18.26 -10.25
C ILE A 133 3.50 -17.48 -11.57
N ALA A 134 4.51 -17.55 -12.45
CA ALA A 134 4.47 -16.85 -13.73
C ALA A 134 3.34 -17.36 -14.64
N VAL A 135 3.17 -18.68 -14.75
CA VAL A 135 2.11 -19.29 -15.57
C VAL A 135 0.73 -18.95 -15.01
N THR A 136 0.53 -19.06 -13.69
CA THR A 136 -0.74 -18.70 -13.05
C THR A 136 -1.07 -17.22 -13.25
N GLY A 137 -0.09 -16.31 -13.10
CA GLY A 137 -0.29 -14.89 -13.35
C GLY A 137 -0.69 -14.59 -14.80
N ILE A 138 -0.05 -15.24 -15.78
CA ILE A 138 -0.43 -15.07 -17.20
C ILE A 138 -1.85 -15.55 -17.45
N LEU A 139 -2.22 -16.72 -16.93
CA LEU A 139 -3.57 -17.27 -17.08
C LEU A 139 -4.64 -16.37 -16.45
N GLU A 140 -4.36 -15.80 -15.28
CA GLU A 140 -5.27 -14.87 -14.61
C GLU A 140 -5.46 -13.57 -15.38
N ILE A 141 -4.38 -12.98 -15.88
CA ILE A 141 -4.42 -11.76 -16.70
C ILE A 141 -5.22 -12.00 -17.99
N GLN A 142 -5.00 -13.14 -18.66
CA GLN A 142 -5.73 -13.51 -19.87
C GLN A 142 -7.22 -13.72 -19.61
N TRP A 143 -7.57 -14.42 -18.53
CA TRP A 143 -8.96 -14.66 -18.17
C TRP A 143 -9.69 -13.37 -17.74
N GLY A 144 -8.98 -12.50 -17.01
CA GLY A 144 -9.51 -11.22 -16.54
C GLY A 144 -9.57 -10.12 -17.61
N GLY A 145 -8.93 -10.32 -18.77
CA GLY A 145 -8.80 -9.28 -19.79
C GLY A 145 -8.05 -8.04 -19.30
N VAL A 146 -7.13 -8.22 -18.35
CA VAL A 146 -6.37 -7.14 -17.71
C VAL A 146 -5.09 -6.86 -18.52
N GLY A 147 -4.66 -5.61 -18.61
CA GLY A 147 -3.37 -5.28 -19.22
C GLY A 147 -2.21 -5.68 -18.30
N ILE A 148 -1.09 -6.16 -18.85
CA ILE A 148 0.09 -6.51 -18.05
C ILE A 148 0.63 -5.30 -17.26
N ASP A 149 0.51 -4.10 -17.84
CA ASP A 149 0.92 -2.87 -17.18
C ASP A 149 0.02 -2.54 -15.97
N ASP A 150 -1.29 -2.85 -16.04
CA ASP A 150 -2.21 -2.66 -14.92
C ASP A 150 -1.93 -3.66 -13.80
N PHE A 151 -1.66 -4.92 -14.15
CA PHE A 151 -1.24 -5.94 -13.20
C PHE A 151 0.03 -5.51 -12.47
N TRP A 152 1.07 -5.12 -13.20
CA TRP A 152 2.34 -4.68 -12.60
C TRP A 152 2.17 -3.44 -11.73
N ARG A 153 1.39 -2.44 -12.17
CA ARG A 153 1.08 -1.26 -11.36
C ARG A 153 0.35 -1.62 -10.06
N ASN A 154 -0.55 -2.61 -10.11
CA ASN A 154 -1.26 -3.09 -8.93
C ASN A 154 -0.31 -3.76 -7.93
N GLU A 155 0.61 -4.62 -8.39
CA GLU A 155 1.62 -5.25 -7.53
C GLU A 155 2.55 -4.22 -6.88
N GLN A 156 3.02 -3.23 -7.65
CA GLN A 156 3.81 -2.12 -7.11
C GLN A 156 3.02 -1.35 -6.03
N PHE A 157 1.74 -1.07 -6.30
CA PHE A 157 0.88 -0.37 -5.35
C PHE A 157 0.63 -1.20 -4.08
N TRP A 158 0.48 -2.52 -4.21
CA TRP A 158 0.34 -3.43 -3.08
C TRP A 158 1.59 -3.42 -2.20
N VAL A 159 2.79 -3.52 -2.79
CA VAL A 159 4.04 -3.45 -2.03
C VAL A 159 4.17 -2.11 -1.31
N ILE A 160 3.96 -0.99 -2.02
CA ILE A 160 4.04 0.36 -1.46
C ILE A 160 3.04 0.54 -0.33
N GLY A 161 1.76 0.19 -0.53
CA GLY A 161 0.72 0.27 0.49
C GLY A 161 1.03 -0.59 1.70
N GLY A 162 1.57 -1.79 1.46
CA GLY A 162 2.04 -2.72 2.48
C GLY A 162 3.13 -2.12 3.36
N VAL A 163 4.23 -1.66 2.78
CA VAL A 163 5.37 -1.13 3.56
C VAL A 163 5.09 0.24 4.21
N SER A 164 4.05 0.96 3.78
CA SER A 164 3.67 2.28 4.32
C SER A 164 2.35 2.26 5.08
N ALA A 165 1.23 2.48 4.39
CA ALA A 165 -0.09 2.72 4.95
C ALA A 165 -0.60 1.55 5.79
N HIS A 166 -0.42 0.30 5.34
CA HIS A 166 -0.86 -0.88 6.08
C HIS A 166 -0.07 -1.05 7.38
N LEU A 167 1.26 -0.90 7.31
CA LEU A 167 2.14 -0.97 8.48
C LEU A 167 1.74 0.09 9.52
N PHE A 168 1.53 1.33 9.09
CA PHE A 168 1.13 2.41 9.99
C PHE A 168 -0.27 2.19 10.59
N ALA A 169 -1.23 1.73 9.77
CA ALA A 169 -2.57 1.38 10.24
C ALA A 169 -2.56 0.27 11.29
N LEU A 170 -1.72 -0.75 11.14
CA LEU A 170 -1.57 -1.81 12.15
C LEU A 170 -1.11 -1.26 13.49
N PHE A 171 -0.04 -0.46 13.49
CA PHE A 171 0.49 0.12 14.73
C PHE A 171 -0.54 1.06 15.37
N GLN A 172 -1.22 1.89 14.58
CA GLN A 172 -2.29 2.76 15.08
C GLN A 172 -3.47 1.97 15.66
N GLY A 173 -3.94 0.93 14.96
CA GLY A 173 -5.04 0.09 15.44
C GLY A 173 -4.69 -0.68 16.71
N LEU A 174 -3.46 -1.19 16.81
CA LEU A 174 -2.97 -1.85 18.02
C LEU A 174 -2.88 -0.87 19.20
N LEU A 175 -2.32 0.33 18.99
CA LEU A 175 -2.25 1.38 20.01
C LEU A 175 -3.65 1.80 20.47
N LYS A 176 -4.62 1.93 19.55
CA LYS A 176 -6.01 2.25 19.88
C LYS A 176 -6.62 1.22 20.83
N VAL A 177 -6.44 -0.07 20.53
CA VAL A 177 -7.03 -1.17 21.32
C VAL A 177 -6.33 -1.36 22.66
N LEU A 178 -4.99 -1.21 22.70
CA LEU A 178 -4.21 -1.39 23.93
C LEU A 178 -4.26 -0.17 24.86
N ALA A 179 -4.27 1.05 24.31
CA ALA A 179 -4.21 2.29 25.09
C ALA A 179 -5.57 2.97 25.30
N GLY A 180 -6.65 2.46 24.68
CA GLY A 180 -7.99 3.05 24.78
C GLY A 180 -8.10 4.48 24.21
N VAL A 181 -7.11 4.93 23.44
CA VAL A 181 -7.06 6.27 22.86
C VAL A 181 -8.01 6.32 21.65
N ASN A 182 -9.08 7.11 21.76
CA ASN A 182 -9.97 7.38 20.64
C ASN A 182 -9.21 8.14 19.55
N THR A 183 -8.78 7.43 18.51
CA THR A 183 -8.29 8.04 17.27
C THR A 183 -9.48 8.65 16.53
N ASN A 184 -9.90 9.85 16.94
CA ASN A 184 -10.91 10.61 16.21
C ASN A 184 -10.34 10.95 14.82
N PHE A 185 -10.85 10.26 13.81
CA PHE A 185 -10.51 10.54 12.42
C PHE A 185 -11.31 11.75 11.95
N THR A 186 -10.61 12.84 11.63
CA THR A 186 -11.20 13.99 10.94
C THR A 186 -11.50 13.59 9.50
N VAL A 187 -12.79 13.56 9.14
CA VAL A 187 -13.27 13.25 7.79
C VAL A 187 -12.56 14.15 6.78
N THR A 188 -12.00 13.57 5.72
CA THR A 188 -11.45 14.30 4.56
C THR A 188 -12.50 15.30 4.05
N SER A 189 -12.23 16.60 4.15
CA SER A 189 -13.05 17.62 3.50
C SER A 189 -12.98 17.40 1.99
N LYS A 190 -14.15 17.32 1.35
CA LYS A 190 -14.28 17.35 -0.12
C LYS A 190 -14.31 18.79 -0.66
N GLY A 191 -13.83 19.76 0.13
CA GLY A 191 -13.72 21.16 -0.25
C GLY A 191 -12.26 21.56 -0.15
N GLY A 192 -11.67 21.96 -1.28
CA GLY A 192 -10.41 22.67 -1.26
C GLY A 192 -10.69 24.10 -0.84
N ASP A 193 -10.35 24.43 0.40
CA ASP A 193 -9.72 25.69 0.77
C ASP A 193 -9.19 25.58 2.21
N ASP A 194 -8.30 26.50 2.58
CA ASP A 194 -7.84 26.86 3.94
C ASP A 194 -6.38 26.49 4.29
N GLY A 195 -5.51 27.50 4.12
CA GLY A 195 -4.06 27.48 4.23
C GLY A 195 -3.47 27.18 5.61
N GLU A 196 -4.26 27.04 6.68
CA GLU A 196 -3.75 26.77 8.03
C GLU A 196 -3.64 25.28 8.36
N PHE A 197 -4.43 24.42 7.69
CA PHE A 197 -4.30 22.96 7.82
C PHE A 197 -3.23 22.36 6.91
N SER A 198 -2.72 23.11 5.95
CA SER A 198 -1.73 22.62 4.98
C SER A 198 -0.45 22.09 5.65
N GLU A 199 0.00 22.71 6.75
CA GLU A 199 1.18 22.24 7.50
C GLU A 199 0.92 20.92 8.24
N LEU A 200 -0.29 20.72 8.77
CA LEU A 200 -0.70 19.46 9.40
C LEU A 200 -0.90 18.34 8.37
N TYR A 201 -1.30 18.70 7.14
CA TYR A 201 -1.30 17.79 5.99
C TYR A 201 0.14 17.40 5.60
N VAL A 202 1.09 18.35 5.59
CA VAL A 202 2.50 18.12 5.22
C VAL A 202 3.22 17.16 6.18
N LEU A 203 2.90 17.21 7.48
CA LEU A 203 3.52 16.35 8.49
C LEU A 203 2.99 14.90 8.52
N LYS A 204 1.84 14.57 7.88
CA LYS A 204 1.27 13.21 7.92
C LYS A 204 1.65 12.32 6.75
N TRP A 205 1.73 12.84 5.52
CA TRP A 205 2.10 12.00 4.36
C TRP A 205 3.60 11.73 4.28
N THR A 206 4.44 12.68 4.69
CA THR A 206 5.90 12.51 4.73
C THR A 206 6.29 11.36 5.63
N THR A 207 5.62 11.19 6.78
CA THR A 207 5.82 10.06 7.69
C THR A 207 5.49 8.72 7.04
N LEU A 208 4.42 8.65 6.22
CA LEU A 208 4.08 7.42 5.48
C LEU A 208 5.13 7.08 4.41
N LEU A 209 5.90 8.05 3.92
CA LEU A 209 6.97 7.81 2.97
C LEU A 209 8.26 7.30 3.64
N ILE A 210 8.42 7.49 4.95
CA ILE A 210 9.67 7.13 5.66
C ILE A 210 10.00 5.64 5.45
N PRO A 211 9.12 4.66 5.76
CA PRO A 211 9.50 3.26 5.61
C PRO A 211 9.84 2.85 4.15
N PRO A 212 9.04 3.20 3.13
CA PRO A 212 9.41 2.93 1.73
C PRO A 212 10.75 3.54 1.32
N VAL A 213 11.01 4.79 1.69
CA VAL A 213 12.26 5.49 1.34
C VAL A 213 13.44 4.84 2.06
N THR A 214 13.31 4.53 3.35
CA THR A 214 14.35 3.83 4.12
C THR A 214 14.66 2.46 3.52
N LEU A 215 13.64 1.65 3.20
CA LEU A 215 13.84 0.35 2.56
C LEU A 215 14.53 0.46 1.20
N LEU A 216 14.14 1.45 0.40
CA LEU A 216 14.73 1.70 -0.89
C LEU A 216 16.20 2.11 -0.75
N SER A 217 16.51 3.07 0.12
CA SER A 217 17.88 3.52 0.39
C SER A 217 18.75 2.38 0.91
N LEU A 218 18.24 1.57 1.85
CA LEU A 218 18.96 0.41 2.38
C LEU A 218 19.28 -0.63 1.31
N ASN A 219 18.33 -0.93 0.41
CA ASN A 219 18.57 -1.88 -0.68
C ASN A 219 19.55 -1.32 -1.72
N ILE A 220 19.48 -0.03 -2.06
CA ILE A 220 20.45 0.61 -2.96
C ILE A 220 21.86 0.58 -2.37
N VAL A 221 22.02 0.98 -1.11
CA VAL A 221 23.31 0.93 -0.41
C VAL A 221 23.82 -0.50 -0.32
N GLY A 222 22.94 -1.47 0.02
CA GLY A 222 23.27 -2.88 0.04
C GLY A 222 23.79 -3.39 -1.30
N VAL A 223 23.14 -3.02 -2.42
CA VAL A 223 23.60 -3.38 -3.77
C VAL A 223 24.99 -2.81 -4.05
N VAL A 224 25.23 -1.53 -3.74
CA VAL A 224 26.55 -0.89 -3.95
C VAL A 224 27.64 -1.59 -3.12
N VAL A 225 27.36 -1.84 -1.84
CA VAL A 225 28.31 -2.53 -0.94
C VAL A 225 28.57 -3.96 -1.40
N GLY A 226 27.52 -4.71 -1.75
CA GLY A 226 27.66 -6.10 -2.20
C GLY A 226 28.44 -6.24 -3.52
N ILE A 227 28.23 -5.32 -4.46
CA ILE A 227 29.02 -5.28 -5.70
C ILE A 227 30.48 -4.90 -5.39
N SER A 228 30.71 -3.89 -4.54
CA SER A 228 32.05 -3.47 -4.16
C SER A 228 32.83 -4.61 -3.49
N ASP A 229 32.20 -5.33 -2.58
CA ASP A 229 32.79 -6.46 -1.86
C ASP A 229 33.16 -7.61 -2.81
N ALA A 230 32.29 -7.91 -3.78
CA ALA A 230 32.57 -8.95 -4.77
C ALA A 230 33.67 -8.58 -5.76
N ILE A 231 33.83 -7.29 -6.06
CA ILE A 231 34.97 -6.79 -6.85
C ILE A 231 36.26 -6.94 -6.05
N SER A 232 36.26 -6.65 -4.74
CA SER A 232 37.46 -6.77 -3.90
C SER A 232 37.86 -8.20 -3.57
N ASN A 233 36.91 -9.12 -3.44
CA ASN A 233 37.16 -10.50 -2.98
C ASN A 233 37.29 -11.53 -4.11
N GLY A 234 37.10 -11.13 -5.37
CA GLY A 234 37.34 -11.99 -6.53
C GLY A 234 36.17 -12.94 -6.90
N TYR A 235 36.38 -13.78 -7.90
CA TYR A 235 35.32 -14.50 -8.64
C TYR A 235 34.45 -15.44 -7.79
N GLU A 236 34.95 -15.99 -6.68
CA GLU A 236 34.20 -16.94 -5.85
C GLU A 236 32.99 -16.31 -5.14
N SER A 237 32.98 -14.99 -4.93
CA SER A 237 31.88 -14.26 -4.31
C SER A 237 30.69 -13.98 -5.25
N TRP A 238 30.84 -14.17 -6.56
CA TRP A 238 29.84 -13.76 -7.55
C TRP A 238 28.60 -14.65 -7.57
N GLY A 239 28.74 -15.96 -7.38
CA GLY A 239 27.61 -16.89 -7.34
C GLY A 239 26.57 -16.54 -6.27
N PRO A 240 26.98 -16.47 -4.98
CA PRO A 240 26.09 -16.06 -3.89
C PRO A 240 25.56 -14.63 -4.02
N LEU A 241 26.31 -13.74 -4.68
CA LEU A 241 25.90 -12.35 -4.92
C LEU A 241 24.67 -12.28 -5.84
N PHE A 242 24.61 -13.08 -6.91
CA PHE A 242 23.49 -13.03 -7.87
C PHE A 242 22.12 -13.23 -7.22
N GLY A 243 22.01 -14.21 -6.30
CA GLY A 243 20.75 -14.45 -5.58
C GLY A 243 20.34 -13.26 -4.73
N ARG A 244 21.29 -12.64 -4.01
CA ARG A 244 21.03 -11.47 -3.16
C ARG A 244 20.67 -10.24 -3.98
N LEU A 245 21.35 -10.02 -5.10
CA LEU A 245 21.06 -8.93 -6.03
C LEU A 245 19.68 -9.09 -6.67
N PHE A 246 19.28 -10.30 -7.06
CA PHE A 246 17.97 -10.56 -7.65
C PHE A 246 16.83 -10.07 -6.73
N PHE A 247 16.87 -10.45 -5.45
CA PHE A 247 15.85 -10.02 -4.49
C PHE A 247 15.93 -8.51 -4.18
N ALA A 248 17.13 -7.95 -4.04
CA ALA A 248 17.28 -6.51 -3.81
C ALA A 248 16.76 -5.67 -4.99
N ILE A 249 17.03 -6.10 -6.23
CA ILE A 249 16.52 -5.48 -7.46
C ILE A 249 15.00 -5.60 -7.51
N TRP A 250 14.42 -6.76 -7.16
CA TRP A 250 12.96 -6.91 -7.08
C TRP A 250 12.34 -5.87 -6.14
N VAL A 251 12.90 -5.66 -4.94
CA VAL A 251 12.43 -4.63 -3.99
C VAL A 251 12.54 -3.23 -4.60
N ILE A 252 13.70 -2.91 -5.18
CA ILE A 252 13.96 -1.60 -5.80
C ILE A 252 12.96 -1.33 -6.94
N LEU A 253 12.71 -2.29 -7.82
CA LEU A 253 11.77 -2.16 -8.94
C LEU A 253 10.32 -1.95 -8.48
N HIS A 254 9.91 -2.58 -7.39
CA HIS A 254 8.56 -2.40 -6.84
C HIS A 254 8.39 -1.03 -6.17
N LEU A 255 9.44 -0.50 -5.54
CA LEU A 255 9.42 0.81 -4.87
C LEU A 255 9.84 1.97 -5.80
N TYR A 256 10.34 1.70 -7.00
CA TYR A 256 10.83 2.71 -7.95
C TYR A 256 9.80 3.78 -8.38
N PRO A 257 8.52 3.45 -8.68
CA PRO A 257 7.53 4.47 -9.01
C PRO A 257 7.37 5.51 -7.90
N PHE A 258 7.56 5.10 -6.65
CA PHE A 258 7.48 5.97 -5.49
C PHE A 258 8.68 6.90 -5.37
N LEU A 259 9.88 6.42 -5.71
CA LEU A 259 11.07 7.27 -5.85
C LEU A 259 10.82 8.35 -6.91
N LYS A 260 10.33 7.95 -8.09
CA LYS A 260 9.96 8.90 -9.15
C LYS A 260 8.93 9.91 -8.65
N ALA A 261 7.84 9.45 -8.05
CA ALA A 261 6.78 10.32 -7.56
C ALA A 261 7.27 11.28 -6.47
N SER A 262 8.06 10.81 -5.51
CA SER A 262 8.59 11.63 -4.42
C SER A 262 9.60 12.66 -4.92
N VAL A 263 10.53 12.27 -5.80
CA VAL A 263 11.53 13.16 -6.39
C VAL A 263 10.88 14.18 -7.32
N LEU A 264 9.93 13.77 -8.17
CA LEU A 264 9.18 14.71 -9.02
C LEU A 264 8.38 15.70 -8.17
N THR A 265 7.72 15.25 -7.11
CA THR A 265 6.97 16.16 -6.21
C THR A 265 7.91 17.16 -5.51
N LEU A 266 9.06 16.70 -5.02
CA LEU A 266 10.07 17.58 -4.39
C LEU A 266 10.70 18.56 -5.39
N LEU A 267 11.01 18.11 -6.60
CA LEU A 267 11.50 18.97 -7.68
C LEU A 267 10.44 19.98 -8.10
N TRP A 268 9.16 19.58 -8.17
CA TRP A 268 8.05 20.45 -8.53
C TRP A 268 7.81 21.52 -7.47
N VAL A 269 7.88 21.18 -6.17
CA VAL A 269 7.85 22.15 -5.07
C VAL A 269 9.05 23.12 -5.14
N ARG A 270 10.22 22.64 -5.54
CA ARG A 270 11.44 23.46 -5.60
C ARG A 270 11.55 24.34 -6.86
N LEU A 271 10.94 23.90 -7.97
CA LEU A 271 10.97 24.56 -9.27
C LEU A 271 9.66 25.27 -9.64
N ASN A 272 8.66 25.28 -8.74
CA ASN A 272 7.30 25.72 -9.03
C ASN A 272 7.29 27.06 -9.80
N PRO A 273 7.07 27.05 -11.13
CA PRO A 273 7.25 28.25 -11.95
C PRO A 273 6.06 29.22 -11.80
N PHE A 274 5.05 28.84 -11.03
CA PHE A 274 3.82 29.59 -10.81
C PHE A 274 3.75 30.27 -9.44
N VAL A 275 4.73 30.03 -8.56
CA VAL A 275 4.88 30.81 -7.31
C VAL A 275 5.95 31.85 -7.57
N SER A 276 5.54 33.10 -7.83
CA SER A 276 6.48 34.20 -7.98
C SER A 276 7.25 34.37 -6.66
N LYS A 277 8.57 34.20 -6.70
CA LYS A 277 9.40 34.42 -5.50
C LYS A 277 9.52 35.89 -5.11
N ASP A 278 9.15 36.81 -5.99
CA ASP A 278 8.98 38.24 -5.72
C ASP A 278 8.04 38.79 -6.82
N GLY A 279 6.85 39.31 -6.50
CA GLY A 279 6.00 39.94 -7.54
C GLY A 279 4.52 40.14 -7.22
N ILE A 280 4.19 41.35 -6.76
CA ILE A 280 2.94 42.13 -6.92
C ILE A 280 1.60 41.36 -6.90
N VAL A 281 0.86 41.56 -5.81
CA VAL A 281 -0.56 41.21 -5.67
C VAL A 281 -1.41 42.10 -6.59
N LEU A 282 -2.10 41.51 -7.57
CA LEU A 282 -3.16 42.19 -8.32
C LEU A 282 -4.48 42.06 -7.54
N GLU A 283 -4.84 43.11 -6.82
CA GLU A 283 -6.15 43.27 -6.20
C GLU A 283 -7.16 43.69 -7.29
N ILE A 284 -8.11 42.82 -7.62
CA ILE A 284 -9.20 43.15 -8.54
C ILE A 284 -10.33 43.79 -7.72
N GLU A 285 -10.34 45.12 -7.64
CA GLU A 285 -11.50 45.89 -7.21
C GLU A 285 -12.65 45.67 -8.20
N THR A 286 -13.66 44.90 -7.81
CA THR A 286 -14.93 44.84 -8.54
C THR A 286 -15.83 45.99 -8.08
N GLY A 287 -15.82 47.08 -8.85
CA GLY A 287 -16.68 48.23 -8.65
C GLY A 287 -18.16 47.86 -8.72
N ARG A 288 -18.93 48.33 -7.73
CA ARG A 288 -20.39 48.41 -7.78
C ARG A 288 -20.82 49.27 -8.97
N SER A 289 -21.60 48.72 -9.89
CA SER A 289 -22.46 49.52 -10.78
C SER A 289 -23.92 49.15 -10.55
N ASN A 290 -24.65 50.11 -9.98
CA ASN A 290 -26.10 50.15 -9.90
C ASN A 290 -26.72 50.00 -11.30
N PHE A 291 -27.78 49.21 -11.41
CA PHE A 291 -28.83 49.47 -12.40
C PHE A 291 -30.18 49.46 -11.68
N ALA A 292 -30.87 50.58 -11.87
CA ALA A 292 -32.28 50.81 -11.55
C ALA A 292 -33.19 50.06 -12.53
#